data_AF-A0A6L5ZLF0-F1
#
_entry.id   AF-A0A6L5ZLF0-F1
#
_cell.length_a   1.000
_cell.length_b   1.000
_cell.length_c   1.000
_cell.angle_alpha   90.00
_cell.angle_beta   90.00
_cell.angle_gamma   90.00
#
_symmetry.space_group_name_H-M   'P 1'
#
loop_
_entity.id
_entity.type
_entity.pdbx_description
1 polymer ?
#
loop_
_entity_poly.entity_id
_entity_poly.type
_entity_poly.pdbx_seq_one_letter_code
_entity_poly.pdbx_strand_id
1 'polypeptide(L)'
;MLPRHRLAILIALASALLLPAGGLPGAQAAIDPGYRVGAGEIDGQVEQAGEAVDAANAKVARALKTLVSARGQLPAARRAKVAAEKSAALAVTAAQQGANAARMANIAVITSQVQQAQVRTQLEEVSEQIDDVVRLVYQQGPLGEIEVVLDAHDPGDFALRLASVDAISRSQATTQ
;
A
#
# COMPACT_ATOMS: atom_id res chain seq x y z
N MET A 1 8.90 -12.76 -18.26
CA MET A 1 8.53 -14.12 -17.82
C MET A 1 8.37 -14.11 -16.31
N LEU A 2 7.14 -14.22 -15.78
CA LEU A 2 6.84 -14.47 -14.37
C LEU A 2 5.72 -15.53 -14.29
N PRO A 3 5.80 -16.50 -13.36
CA PRO A 3 4.98 -17.71 -13.40
C PRO A 3 3.56 -17.50 -12.86
N ARG A 4 2.62 -18.06 -13.62
CA ARG A 4 1.17 -18.09 -13.44
C ARG A 4 0.77 -19.30 -12.58
N HIS A 5 0.75 -19.22 -11.25
CA HIS A 5 0.04 -20.23 -10.44
C HIS A 5 -0.38 -19.67 -9.08
N ARG A 6 -1.52 -18.96 -9.01
CA ARG A 6 -2.41 -18.99 -7.84
C ARG A 6 -3.87 -18.92 -8.30
N LEU A 7 -4.52 -20.09 -8.23
CA LEU A 7 -5.94 -20.37 -7.95
C LEU A 7 -6.96 -19.33 -8.45
N ALA A 8 -7.78 -19.54 -9.49
CA ALA A 8 -8.66 -20.67 -9.81
C ALA A 8 -9.48 -21.17 -8.61
N ILE A 9 -10.72 -20.66 -8.48
CA ILE A 9 -11.99 -21.28 -8.04
C ILE A 9 -13.05 -20.16 -8.30
N LEU A 10 -13.66 -20.09 -9.48
CA LEU A 10 -14.95 -20.70 -9.85
C LEU A 10 -16.03 -20.54 -8.77
N ILE A 11 -17.05 -19.71 -9.06
CA ILE A 11 -18.43 -20.18 -9.30
C ILE A 11 -19.16 -19.09 -10.10
N ALA A 12 -19.43 -19.43 -11.35
CA ALA A 12 -20.38 -18.77 -12.21
C ALA A 12 -21.80 -18.99 -11.64
N LEU A 13 -22.50 -17.92 -11.27
CA LEU A 13 -23.95 -17.96 -11.13
C LEU A 13 -24.55 -17.45 -12.44
N ALA A 14 -24.39 -18.25 -13.50
CA ALA A 14 -25.06 -18.04 -14.76
C ALA A 14 -26.51 -18.52 -14.63
N SER A 15 -27.43 -17.59 -14.87
CA SER A 15 -28.54 -17.72 -15.82
C SER A 15 -29.17 -19.10 -15.99
N ALA A 16 -30.42 -19.26 -15.55
CA ALA A 16 -31.50 -19.86 -16.34
C ALA A 16 -32.81 -19.81 -15.54
N LEU A 17 -33.39 -18.61 -15.41
CA LEU A 17 -34.83 -18.49 -15.18
C LEU A 17 -35.52 -18.61 -16.54
N LEU A 18 -35.46 -19.79 -17.16
CA LEU A 18 -36.26 -20.11 -18.33
C LEU A 18 -37.58 -20.70 -17.81
N LEU A 19 -38.57 -19.84 -17.62
CA LEU A 19 -39.97 -20.28 -17.61
C LEU A 19 -40.22 -20.98 -18.95
N PRO A 20 -40.68 -22.24 -18.99
CA PRO A 20 -41.47 -22.64 -20.14
C PRO A 20 -42.78 -21.85 -20.06
N ALA A 21 -42.86 -20.79 -20.85
CA ALA A 21 -44.12 -20.27 -21.35
C ALA A 21 -44.75 -21.37 -22.24
N GLY A 22 -45.26 -22.43 -21.61
CA GLY A 22 -46.18 -23.36 -22.22
C GLY A 22 -47.52 -22.67 -22.29
N GLY A 23 -47.87 -22.15 -23.48
CA GLY A 23 -49.15 -21.52 -23.74
C GLY A 23 -50.29 -22.42 -23.28
N LEU A 24 -51.29 -21.82 -22.64
CA LEU A 24 -52.62 -22.41 -22.53
C LEU A 24 -53.16 -22.54 -23.96
N PRO A 25 -53.36 -23.74 -24.54
CA PRO A 25 -54.26 -23.83 -25.66
C PRO A 25 -55.65 -23.52 -25.13
N GLY A 26 -56.16 -22.34 -25.49
CA GLY A 26 -57.59 -22.06 -25.43
C GLY A 26 -58.30 -23.04 -26.34
N ALA A 27 -58.74 -24.17 -25.79
CA ALA A 27 -59.70 -25.04 -26.44
C ALA A 27 -61.08 -24.43 -26.24
N GLN A 28 -61.55 -23.68 -27.25
CA GLN A 28 -62.98 -23.50 -27.47
C GLN A 28 -63.56 -24.89 -27.74
N ALA A 29 -64.14 -25.51 -26.71
CA ALA A 29 -64.92 -26.71 -26.88
C ALA A 29 -66.30 -26.31 -27.43
N ALA A 30 -66.48 -26.48 -28.73
CA ALA A 30 -67.81 -26.75 -29.28
C ALA A 30 -68.34 -28.00 -28.55
N ILE A 31 -69.49 -27.86 -27.88
CA ILE A 31 -70.12 -28.94 -27.13
C ILE A 31 -70.74 -29.91 -28.14
N ASP A 32 -69.98 -30.93 -28.51
CA ASP A 32 -70.47 -32.12 -29.20
C ASP A 32 -71.05 -33.07 -28.12
N PRO A 33 -72.33 -33.49 -28.17
CA PRO A 33 -72.98 -34.24 -27.09
C PRO A 33 -72.53 -35.72 -26.98
N GLY A 34 -71.31 -36.05 -27.42
CA GLY A 34 -70.74 -37.39 -27.42
C GLY A 34 -69.40 -37.55 -26.70
N TYR A 35 -68.84 -36.50 -26.07
CA TYR A 35 -67.50 -36.58 -25.47
C TYR A 35 -67.53 -37.24 -24.08
N ARG A 36 -67.45 -38.57 -24.05
CA ARG A 36 -67.04 -39.30 -22.84
C ARG A 36 -65.54 -39.11 -22.67
N VAL A 37 -65.14 -38.19 -21.79
CA VAL A 37 -63.78 -38.17 -21.26
C VAL A 37 -63.54 -39.55 -20.67
N GLY A 38 -62.64 -40.33 -21.26
CA GLY A 38 -62.34 -41.67 -20.75
C GLY A 38 -61.74 -41.52 -19.35
N ALA A 39 -62.25 -42.27 -18.37
CA ALA A 39 -61.76 -42.26 -16.99
C ALA A 39 -60.21 -42.34 -16.90
N GLY A 40 -59.56 -43.02 -17.86
CA GLY A 40 -58.10 -43.11 -17.94
C GLY A 40 -57.35 -41.79 -18.24
N GLU A 41 -57.97 -40.78 -18.84
CA GLU A 41 -57.33 -39.47 -19.07
C GLU A 41 -57.31 -38.61 -17.81
N ILE A 42 -58.39 -38.67 -17.01
CA ILE A 42 -58.47 -38.01 -15.71
C ILE A 42 -57.52 -38.68 -14.72
N ASP A 43 -57.48 -40.02 -14.69
CA ASP A 43 -56.55 -40.77 -13.82
C ASP A 43 -55.08 -40.43 -14.16
N GLY A 44 -54.72 -40.34 -15.45
CA GLY A 44 -53.39 -39.93 -15.87
C GLY A 44 -53.03 -38.49 -15.49
N GLN A 45 -53.99 -37.56 -15.52
CA GLN A 45 -53.78 -36.18 -15.07
C GLN A 45 -53.60 -36.10 -13.55
N VAL A 46 -54.32 -36.91 -12.78
CA VAL A 46 -54.17 -36.98 -11.31
C VAL A 46 -52.82 -37.58 -10.93
N GLU A 47 -52.37 -38.63 -11.61
CA GLU A 47 -51.05 -39.23 -11.41
C GLU A 47 -49.93 -38.24 -11.73
N GLN A 48 -50.00 -37.57 -12.88
CA GLN A 48 -49.03 -36.54 -13.27
C GLN A 48 -49.02 -35.33 -12.31
N ALA A 49 -50.18 -34.91 -11.80
CA ALA A 49 -50.27 -33.86 -10.79
C ALA A 49 -49.63 -34.31 -9.46
N GLY A 50 -49.83 -35.57 -9.06
CA GLY A 50 -49.18 -36.17 -7.90
C GLY A 50 -47.66 -36.17 -8.02
N GLU A 51 -47.13 -36.64 -9.15
CA GLU A 51 -45.68 -36.62 -9.44
C GLU A 51 -45.12 -35.20 -9.43
N ALA A 52 -45.85 -34.22 -9.98
CA ALA A 52 -45.44 -32.83 -9.99
C ALA A 52 -45.38 -32.22 -8.58
N VAL A 53 -46.35 -32.55 -7.72
CA VAL A 53 -46.36 -32.13 -6.31
C VAL A 53 -45.20 -32.75 -5.55
N ASP A 54 -44.91 -34.04 -5.75
CA ASP A 54 -43.79 -34.72 -5.11
C ASP A 54 -42.44 -34.15 -5.56
N ALA A 55 -42.30 -33.86 -6.86
CA ALA A 55 -41.11 -33.19 -7.39
C ALA A 55 -40.94 -31.77 -6.82
N ALA A 56 -42.04 -31.03 -6.64
CA ALA A 56 -42.03 -29.71 -6.01
C ALA A 56 -41.63 -29.79 -4.54
N ASN A 57 -42.19 -30.74 -3.78
CA ASN A 57 -41.85 -30.99 -2.38
C ASN A 57 -40.37 -31.35 -2.22
N ALA A 58 -39.84 -32.19 -3.10
CA ALA A 58 -38.42 -32.55 -3.10
C ALA A 58 -37.52 -31.32 -3.38
N LYS A 59 -37.92 -30.43 -4.29
CA LYS A 59 -37.20 -29.16 -4.55
C LYS A 59 -37.23 -28.23 -3.35
N VAL A 60 -38.39 -28.07 -2.70
CA VAL A 60 -38.53 -27.26 -1.48
C VAL A 60 -37.66 -27.80 -0.35
N ALA A 61 -37.66 -29.12 -0.12
CA ALA A 61 -36.82 -29.75 0.89
C ALA A 61 -35.33 -29.50 0.64
N ARG A 62 -34.86 -29.61 -0.61
CA ARG A 62 -33.48 -29.28 -0.99
C ARG A 62 -33.16 -27.80 -0.76
N ALA A 63 -34.06 -26.90 -1.14
CA ALA A 63 -33.88 -25.46 -0.94
C ALA A 63 -33.78 -25.09 0.55
N LEU A 64 -34.64 -25.69 1.39
CA LEU A 64 -34.59 -25.51 2.85
C LEU A 64 -33.27 -26.01 3.44
N LYS A 65 -32.78 -27.17 3.00
CA LYS A 65 -31.47 -27.69 3.43
C LYS A 65 -30.34 -26.72 3.08
N THR A 66 -30.34 -26.17 1.86
CA THR A 66 -29.36 -25.17 1.43
C THR A 66 -29.47 -23.89 2.26
N LEU A 67 -30.68 -23.39 2.52
CA LEU A 67 -30.91 -22.20 3.33
C LEU A 67 -30.40 -22.36 4.77
N VAL A 68 -30.68 -23.51 5.40
CA VAL A 68 -30.21 -23.81 6.76
C VAL A 68 -28.68 -23.87 6.80
N SER A 69 -28.06 -24.54 5.83
CA SER A 69 -26.60 -24.60 5.72
C SER A 69 -25.98 -23.20 5.55
N ALA A 70 -26.51 -22.39 4.64
CA ALA A 70 -26.05 -21.02 4.41
C ALA A 70 -26.22 -20.15 5.66
N ARG A 71 -27.38 -20.24 6.33
CA ARG A 71 -27.65 -19.52 7.60
C ARG A 71 -26.67 -19.94 8.70
N GLY A 72 -26.28 -21.21 8.76
CA GLY A 72 -25.27 -21.70 9.69
C GLY A 72 -23.87 -21.15 9.42
N GLN A 73 -23.53 -20.86 8.17
CA GLN A 73 -22.21 -20.31 7.79
C GLN A 73 -22.11 -18.79 7.96
N LEU A 74 -23.22 -18.06 7.89
CA LEU A 74 -23.25 -16.59 8.00
C LEU A 74 -22.52 -16.02 9.24
N PRO A 75 -22.70 -16.56 10.47
CA PRO A 75 -21.99 -16.06 11.65
C PRO A 75 -20.47 -16.18 11.54
N ALA A 76 -19.97 -17.31 11.02
CA ALA A 76 -18.54 -17.53 10.82
C ALA A 76 -17.97 -16.56 9.77
N ALA A 77 -18.68 -16.39 8.65
CA ALA A 77 -18.30 -15.44 7.60
C ALA A 77 -18.28 -13.99 8.12
N ARG A 78 -19.26 -13.59 8.94
CA ARG A 78 -19.29 -12.27 9.60
C ARG A 78 -18.10 -12.06 10.52
N ARG A 79 -17.74 -13.05 11.34
CA ARG A 79 -16.56 -12.99 12.21
C ARG A 79 -15.27 -12.89 11.40
N ALA A 80 -15.13 -13.68 10.34
CA ALA A 80 -13.98 -13.63 9.45
C ALA A 80 -13.84 -12.25 8.78
N LYS A 81 -14.95 -11.66 8.32
CA LYS A 81 -14.96 -10.30 7.77
C LYS A 81 -14.46 -9.27 8.79
N VAL A 82 -15.02 -9.27 10.01
CA VAL A 82 -14.60 -8.32 11.06
C VAL A 82 -13.13 -8.50 11.43
N ALA A 83 -12.64 -9.74 11.53
CA ALA A 83 -11.23 -10.02 11.79
C ALA A 83 -10.33 -9.51 10.66
N ALA A 84 -10.73 -9.71 9.39
CA ALA A 84 -10.01 -9.20 8.23
C ALA A 84 -10.00 -7.67 8.19
N GLU A 85 -11.13 -7.00 8.48
CA GLU A 85 -11.21 -5.54 8.56
C GLU A 85 -10.28 -4.98 9.64
N LYS A 86 -10.25 -5.61 10.83
CA LYS A 86 -9.32 -5.24 11.89
C LYS A 86 -7.86 -5.41 11.47
N SER A 87 -7.53 -6.55 10.85
CA SER A 87 -6.17 -6.81 10.36
C SER A 87 -5.75 -5.81 9.29
N ALA A 88 -6.66 -5.45 8.37
CA ALA A 88 -6.40 -4.47 7.33
C ALA A 88 -6.17 -3.08 7.92
N ALA A 89 -6.96 -2.66 8.92
CA ALA A 89 -6.78 -1.38 9.61
C ALA A 89 -5.40 -1.30 10.29
N LEU A 90 -4.98 -2.37 10.99
CA LEU A 90 -3.66 -2.44 11.61
C LEU A 90 -2.53 -2.37 10.57
N ALA A 91 -2.68 -3.05 9.44
CA ALA A 91 -1.69 -3.01 8.36
C ALA A 91 -1.57 -1.62 7.74
N VAL A 92 -2.69 -0.90 7.55
CA VAL A 92 -2.68 0.49 7.08
C VAL A 92 -1.94 1.40 8.04
N THR A 93 -2.21 1.29 9.35
CA THR A 93 -1.49 2.09 10.37
C THR A 93 0.00 1.80 10.38
N ALA A 94 0.40 0.52 10.34
CA ALA A 94 1.81 0.13 10.28
C ALA A 94 2.50 0.65 9.02
N ALA A 95 1.84 0.58 7.87
CA ALA A 95 2.36 1.12 6.61
C ALA A 95 2.56 2.64 6.67
N GLN A 96 1.61 3.39 7.26
CA GLN A 96 1.73 4.83 7.45
C GLN A 96 2.89 5.20 8.38
N GLN A 97 3.06 4.47 9.49
CA GLN A 97 4.20 4.67 10.40
C GLN A 97 5.53 4.41 9.69
N GLY A 98 5.64 3.31 8.93
CA GLY A 98 6.82 3.00 8.14
C GLY A 98 7.13 4.08 7.08
N ALA A 99 6.11 4.58 6.37
CA ALA A 99 6.28 5.65 5.40
C ALA A 99 6.75 6.96 6.04
N ASN A 100 6.23 7.31 7.21
CA ASN A 100 6.68 8.48 7.96
C ASN A 100 8.12 8.33 8.45
N ALA A 101 8.49 7.17 9.00
CA ALA A 101 9.86 6.89 9.41
C ALA A 101 10.84 6.97 8.24
N ALA A 102 10.49 6.42 7.08
CA ALA A 102 11.29 6.52 5.86
C ALA A 102 11.45 7.97 5.39
N ARG A 103 10.37 8.77 5.44
CA ARG A 103 10.43 10.21 5.12
C ARG A 103 11.38 10.95 6.05
N MET A 104 11.29 10.72 7.36
CA MET A 104 12.18 11.35 8.35
C MET A 104 13.63 10.95 8.14
N ALA A 105 13.90 9.68 7.85
CA ALA A 105 15.25 9.20 7.54
C ALA A 105 15.82 9.89 6.28
N ASN A 106 15.02 10.02 5.22
CA ASN A 106 15.45 10.73 4.01
C ASN A 106 15.74 12.22 4.28
N ILE A 107 14.91 12.89 5.09
CA ILE A 107 15.17 14.28 5.49
C ILE A 107 16.51 14.36 6.24
N ALA A 108 16.75 13.46 7.21
CA ALA A 108 18.01 13.44 7.96
C ALA A 108 19.23 13.20 7.05
N VAL A 109 19.12 12.32 6.06
CA VAL A 109 20.19 12.11 5.06
C VAL A 109 20.45 13.37 4.25
N ILE A 110 19.40 14.03 3.73
CA ILE A 110 19.54 15.27 2.96
C ILE A 110 20.16 16.36 3.83
N THR A 111 19.69 16.55 5.06
CA THR A 111 20.26 17.52 6.01
C THR A 111 21.73 17.23 6.27
N SER A 112 22.11 15.97 6.48
CA SER A 112 23.51 15.57 6.68
C SER A 112 24.36 15.86 5.44
N GLN A 113 23.84 15.63 4.23
CA GLN A 113 24.55 15.93 2.98
C GLN A 113 24.77 17.44 2.80
N VAL A 114 23.75 18.26 3.11
CA VAL A 114 23.87 19.72 3.08
C VAL A 114 24.92 20.20 4.08
N GLN A 115 24.90 19.69 5.32
CA GLN A 115 25.91 20.01 6.32
C GLN A 115 27.32 19.59 5.88
N GLN A 116 27.48 18.40 5.29
CA GLN A 116 28.76 17.95 4.75
C GLN A 116 29.26 18.87 3.62
N ALA A 117 28.37 19.31 2.73
CA ALA A 117 28.73 20.24 1.66
C ALA A 117 29.20 21.59 2.24
N GLN A 118 28.47 22.14 3.20
CA GLN A 118 28.86 23.39 3.88
C GLN A 118 30.21 23.28 4.59
N VAL A 119 30.45 22.18 5.31
CA VAL A 119 31.74 21.94 5.98
C VAL A 119 32.88 21.79 4.97
N ARG A 120 32.64 21.17 3.81
CA ARG A 120 33.65 21.08 2.74
C ARG A 120 34.00 22.46 2.19
N THR A 121 33.01 23.29 1.89
CA THR A 121 33.26 24.66 1.42
C THR A 121 34.04 25.47 2.45
N GLN A 122 33.68 25.38 3.73
CA GLN A 122 34.44 26.04 4.80
C GLN A 122 35.89 25.53 4.90
N LEU A 123 36.11 24.23 4.69
CA LEU A 123 37.46 23.65 4.71
C LEU A 123 38.30 24.13 3.52
N GLU A 124 37.69 24.28 2.34
CA GLU A 124 38.33 24.85 1.15
C GLU A 124 38.73 26.31 1.39
N GLU A 125 37.81 27.13 1.92
CA GLU A 125 38.09 28.54 2.28
C GLU A 125 39.21 28.66 3.32
N VAL A 126 39.19 27.84 4.37
CA VAL A 126 40.25 27.83 5.40
C VAL A 126 41.57 27.37 4.80
N SER A 127 41.57 26.42 3.86
CA SER A 127 42.79 25.96 3.20
C SER A 127 43.40 27.05 2.32
N GLU A 128 42.57 27.80 1.58
CA GLU A 128 43.03 28.96 0.80
C GLU A 128 43.61 30.05 1.70
N GLN A 129 42.96 30.35 2.84
CA GLN A 129 43.49 31.30 3.82
C GLN A 129 44.83 30.85 4.41
N ILE A 130 45.00 29.55 4.69
CA ILE A 130 46.26 28.99 5.15
C ILE A 130 47.33 29.12 4.06
N ASP A 131 47.02 28.82 2.80
CA ASP A 131 47.97 28.97 1.68
C ASP A 131 48.41 30.44 1.49
N ASP A 132 47.49 31.39 1.66
CA ASP A 132 47.81 32.82 1.61
C ASP A 132 48.69 33.27 2.79
N VAL A 133 48.40 32.80 4.01
CA VAL A 133 49.23 33.03 5.20
C VAL A 133 50.63 32.45 4.98
N VAL A 134 50.73 31.19 4.53
CA VAL A 134 52.01 30.52 4.25
C VAL A 134 52.80 31.28 3.19
N ARG A 135 52.14 31.71 2.11
CA ARG A 135 52.78 32.51 1.05
C ARG A 135 53.29 33.85 1.57
N LEU A 136 52.53 34.54 2.44
CA LEU A 136 52.95 35.81 3.02
C LEU A 136 54.17 35.65 3.92
N VAL A 137 54.17 34.64 4.81
CA VAL A 137 55.29 34.35 5.71
C VAL A 137 56.56 33.96 4.95
N TYR A 138 56.44 33.17 3.88
CA TYR A 138 57.58 32.80 3.03
C TYR A 138 58.14 33.94 2.19
N GLN A 139 57.30 34.89 1.75
CA GLN A 139 57.73 36.00 0.89
C GLN A 139 58.24 37.22 1.69
N GLN A 140 57.70 37.47 2.87
CA GLN A 140 58.00 38.67 3.66
C GLN A 140 58.86 38.41 4.91
N GLY A 141 59.11 37.15 5.26
CA GLY A 141 59.83 36.77 6.47
C GLY A 141 58.97 36.89 7.74
N PRO A 142 59.53 36.60 8.93
CA PRO A 142 58.79 36.38 10.18
C PRO A 142 57.99 37.57 10.75
N LEU A 143 57.98 38.72 10.07
CA LEU A 143 57.13 39.87 10.41
C LEU A 143 55.81 39.92 9.61
N GLY A 144 55.65 39.11 8.56
CA GLY A 144 54.41 39.03 7.77
C GLY A 144 53.22 38.48 8.55
N GLU A 145 53.44 37.65 9.58
CA GLU A 145 52.39 37.08 10.43
C GLU A 145 51.56 38.16 11.16
N ILE A 146 52.18 39.29 11.48
CA ILE A 146 51.51 40.43 12.12
C ILE A 146 50.62 41.16 11.10
N GLU A 147 51.03 41.24 9.84
CA GLU A 147 50.27 41.89 8.76
C GLU A 147 49.01 41.08 8.41
N VAL A 148 49.05 39.74 8.43
CA VAL A 148 47.86 38.88 8.21
C VAL A 148 46.74 39.17 9.22
N VAL A 149 47.11 39.30 10.49
CA VAL A 149 46.15 39.54 11.58
C VAL A 149 45.60 40.97 11.51
N LEU A 150 46.41 41.93 11.06
CA LEU A 150 46.03 43.34 10.95
C LEU A 150 45.22 43.68 9.70
N ASP A 151 45.26 42.84 8.66
CA ASP A 151 44.47 42.99 7.41
C ASP A 151 43.05 42.36 7.48
N ALA A 152 42.60 41.98 8.68
CA ALA A 152 41.29 41.37 8.88
C ALA A 152 40.15 42.37 8.58
N HIS A 153 39.17 41.92 7.79
CA HIS A 153 38.07 42.79 7.33
C HIS A 153 36.94 42.91 8.35
N ASP A 154 36.83 41.98 9.30
CA ASP A 154 35.84 42.00 10.38
C ASP A 154 36.33 41.29 11.66
N PRO A 155 35.64 41.46 12.81
CA PRO A 155 36.08 40.89 14.09
C PRO A 155 36.09 39.35 14.14
N GLY A 156 35.30 38.66 13.31
CA GLY A 156 35.27 37.21 13.23
C GLY A 156 36.46 36.66 12.44
N ASP A 157 36.76 37.30 11.31
CA ASP A 157 37.96 37.05 10.49
C ASP A 157 39.25 37.28 11.30
N PHE A 158 39.30 38.34 12.10
CA PHE A 158 40.41 38.60 13.02
C PHE A 158 40.65 37.47 14.02
N ALA A 159 39.57 36.97 14.64
CA ALA A 159 39.67 35.90 15.64
C ALA A 159 40.14 34.57 15.03
N LEU A 160 39.68 34.24 13.81
CA LEU A 160 40.12 33.07 13.06
C LEU A 160 41.60 33.15 12.70
N ARG A 161 42.05 34.29 12.16
CA ARG A 161 43.46 34.51 11.80
C ARG A 161 44.39 34.46 13.02
N LEU A 162 43.97 35.05 14.14
CA LEU A 162 44.73 34.99 15.39
C LEU A 162 44.87 33.55 15.91
N ALA A 163 43.81 32.74 15.85
CA ALA A 163 43.85 31.34 16.25
C ALA A 163 44.78 30.49 15.35
N SER A 164 44.79 30.78 14.04
CA SER A 164 45.69 30.14 13.08
C SER A 164 47.16 30.48 13.35
N VAL A 165 47.49 31.75 13.63
CA VAL A 165 48.85 32.16 13.99
C VAL A 165 49.28 31.52 15.31
N ASP A 166 48.42 31.45 16.33
CA ASP A 166 48.73 30.79 17.61
C ASP A 166 48.96 29.27 17.46
N ALA A 167 48.24 28.60 16.55
CA ALA A 167 48.47 27.19 16.23
C ALA A 167 49.83 26.96 15.55
N ILE A 168 50.21 27.84 14.62
CA ILE A 168 51.50 27.80 13.91
C ILE A 168 52.66 28.13 14.88
N SER A 169 52.51 29.13 15.74
CA SER A 169 53.52 29.48 16.74
C SER A 169 53.80 28.31 17.70
N ARG A 170 52.75 27.60 18.14
CA ARG A 170 52.89 26.41 19.00
C ARG A 170 53.53 25.22 18.29
N SER A 171 53.27 25.01 17.00
CA SER A 171 53.91 23.93 16.25
C SER A 171 55.40 24.20 16.01
N GLN A 172 55.77 25.46 15.74
CA GLN A 172 57.17 25.88 15.62
C GLN A 172 57.93 25.81 16.95
N ALA A 173 57.29 26.18 18.06
CA ALA A 173 57.88 26.10 19.41
C ALA A 173 58.13 24.65 19.88
N THR A 174 57.47 23.66 19.29
CA THR A 174 57.68 22.23 19.61
C THR A 174 58.80 21.61 18.76
N THR A 175 59.30 22.32 17.74
CA THR A 175 60.28 21.81 16.77
C THR A 175 61.71 22.36 17.02
N GLN A 176 61.91 23.18 18.07
CA GLN A 176 63.23 23.58 18.58
C GLN A 176 63.50 22.94 19.95
#